data_AF-A0A2V5XJ53-F1
#
_entry.id   AF-A0A2V5XJ53-F1
#
_cell.length_a   1.000
_cell.length_b   1.000
_cell.length_c   1.000
_cell.angle_alpha   90.00
_cell.angle_beta   90.00
_cell.angle_gamma   90.00
#
_symmetry.space_group_name_H-M   'P 1'
#
loop_
_entity.id
_entity.type
_entity.pdbx_description
1 polymer ?
#
loop_
_entity_poly.entity_id
_entity_poly.type
_entity_poly.pdbx_seq_one_letter_code
_entity_poly.pdbx_strand_id
1 'polypeptide(L)'
;MTTRITRVDKEAFKTEGKIIKDPGWRAVYGREAASEEQGEESLVAISPNEPAKVLDIEVAQNETKPPARFNEATLLSAMEGAGKLVEDEELREAMREKGLGTPATRSAIIEGLIHDGYVHRQGRELIATAKGLALITLLRGIGATELCSPEMTHQEVHPRNR
;
A
#
# COMPACT_ATOMS: atom_id res chain seq x y z
N MET A 1 12.56 3.02 18.79
CA MET A 1 11.10 3.14 18.96
C MET A 1 10.81 2.86 20.42
N THR A 2 10.10 3.77 21.07
CA THR A 2 9.73 3.68 22.48
C THR A 2 8.21 3.56 22.53
N THR A 3 7.70 2.51 23.14
CA THR A 3 6.25 2.29 23.31
C THR A 3 5.92 2.42 24.79
N ARG A 4 4.95 3.27 25.12
CA ARG A 4 4.39 3.45 26.46
C ARG A 4 2.96 2.92 26.47
N ILE A 5 2.64 2.15 27.50
CA ILE A 5 1.27 1.72 27.80
C ILE A 5 0.85 2.40 29.10
N THR A 6 -0.17 3.24 29.03
CA THR A 6 -0.78 3.89 30.19
C THR A 6 -2.12 3.22 30.46
N ARG A 7 -2.34 2.78 31.70
CA ARG A 7 -3.63 2.19 32.12
C ARG A 7 -4.45 3.23 32.85
N VAL A 8 -5.68 3.44 32.40
CA VAL A 8 -6.69 4.27 33.07
C VAL A 8 -7.87 3.35 33.36
N ASP A 9 -8.14 3.09 34.63
CA ASP A 9 -9.07 2.06 35.09
C ASP A 9 -8.81 0.68 34.46
N LYS A 10 -9.68 0.26 33.53
CA LYS A 10 -9.59 -1.03 32.82
C LYS A 10 -9.05 -0.90 31.39
N GLU A 11 -8.89 0.32 30.89
CA GLU A 11 -8.51 0.61 29.51
C GLU A 11 -7.00 0.84 29.38
N ALA A 12 -6.45 0.42 28.24
CA ALA A 12 -5.03 0.56 27.93
C ALA A 12 -4.84 1.53 26.75
N PHE A 13 -4.08 2.59 26.99
CA PHE A 13 -3.72 3.59 25.98
C PHE A 13 -2.28 3.39 25.55
N LYS A 14 -2.05 3.33 24.24
CA LYS A 14 -0.74 3.14 23.63
C LYS A 14 -0.21 4.48 23.11
N THR A 15 0.99 4.85 23.51
CA THR A 15 1.71 6.00 22.96
C THR A 15 3.05 5.52 22.41
N GLU A 16 3.41 5.95 21.20
CA GLU A 16 4.66 5.56 20.55
C GLU A 16 5.45 6.81 20.19
N GLY A 17 6.76 6.75 20.41
CA GLY A 17 7.68 7.83 20.05
C GLY A 17 8.97 7.27 19.47
N LYS A 18 9.63 8.07 18.65
CA LYS A 18 10.88 7.70 17.99
C LYS A 18 11.91 8.79 18.22
N ILE A 19 13.10 8.37 18.61
CA ILE A 19 14.26 9.25 18.73
C ILE A 19 15.31 8.70 17.79
N ILE A 20 15.77 9.53 16.84
CA ILE A 20 16.88 9.21 15.95
C ILE A 20 18.15 9.24 16.79
N LYS A 21 18.80 8.07 16.97
CA LYS A 21 20.07 7.97 17.70
C LYS A 21 21.28 8.25 16.82
N ASP A 22 21.25 7.76 15.58
CA ASP A 22 22.27 8.00 14.57
C ASP A 22 21.56 8.35 13.25
N PRO A 23 21.81 9.52 12.66
CA PRO A 23 21.18 9.94 11.41
C PRO A 23 21.62 9.10 10.20
N GLY A 24 22.81 8.47 10.21
CA GLY A 24 23.31 7.67 9.08
C GLY A 24 23.23 8.41 7.74
N TRP A 25 22.60 7.79 6.73
CA TRP A 25 22.42 8.38 5.38
C TRP A 25 21.66 9.72 5.39
N ARG A 26 20.88 10.02 6.44
CA ARG A 26 20.16 11.28 6.59
C ARG A 26 21.10 12.47 6.79
N ALA A 27 22.35 12.24 7.20
CA ALA A 27 23.35 13.29 7.34
C ALA A 27 23.62 14.03 6.01
N VAL A 28 23.37 13.38 4.86
CA VAL A 28 23.59 13.93 3.52
C VAL A 28 22.51 14.95 3.12
N TYR A 29 21.28 14.82 3.66
CA TYR A 29 20.13 15.65 3.28
C TYR A 29 20.00 16.95 4.10
N GLY A 30 20.96 17.25 4.98
CA GLY A 30 20.94 18.45 5.81
C GLY A 30 19.96 18.41 6.97
N ARG A 31 20.08 19.39 7.88
CA ARG A 31 19.38 19.42 9.18
C ARG A 31 17.84 19.55 9.03
N GLU A 32 17.37 20.01 7.87
CA GLU A 32 15.95 20.21 7.54
C GLU A 32 15.21 18.88 7.27
N ALA A 33 15.86 17.91 6.63
CA ALA A 33 15.30 16.55 6.44
C ALA A 33 15.31 15.69 7.72
N ALA A 34 16.09 16.10 8.73
CA ALA A 34 16.03 15.48 10.05
C ALA A 34 14.79 15.94 10.84
N SER A 35 14.28 17.15 10.57
CA SER A 35 13.13 17.75 11.26
C SER A 35 11.76 17.39 10.66
N GLU A 36 11.66 17.10 9.36
CA GLU A 36 10.37 16.79 8.70
C GLU A 36 9.70 15.49 9.21
N GLU A 37 10.48 14.55 9.77
CA GLU A 37 9.94 13.37 10.49
C GLU A 37 10.06 13.48 12.02
N GLN A 38 10.63 14.55 12.58
CA GLN A 38 10.62 14.80 14.03
C GLN A 38 9.25 15.30 14.54
N GLY A 39 8.23 15.29 13.69
CA GLY A 39 6.84 15.41 14.12
C GLY A 39 6.35 14.21 14.95
N GLU A 40 7.11 13.11 15.01
CA GLU A 40 6.89 12.07 16.02
C GLU A 40 7.37 12.58 17.39
N GLU A 41 6.40 12.93 18.24
CA GLU A 41 6.60 13.39 19.62
C GLU A 41 7.69 12.57 20.33
N SER A 42 8.83 13.23 20.60
CA SER A 42 9.88 12.65 21.41
C SER A 42 9.33 12.46 22.83
N LEU A 43 9.02 11.23 23.20
CA LEU A 43 8.50 10.90 24.51
C LEU A 43 9.57 11.16 25.58
N VAL A 44 9.17 11.84 26.65
CA VAL A 44 10.00 12.05 27.84
C VAL A 44 10.28 10.71 28.52
N ALA A 45 11.49 10.55 29.05
CA ALA A 45 11.82 9.37 29.85
C ALA A 45 10.96 9.32 31.12
N ILE A 46 10.34 8.18 31.36
CA ILE A 46 9.53 7.91 32.56
C ILE A 46 10.01 6.63 33.24
N SER A 47 9.75 6.52 34.54
CA SER A 47 10.00 5.27 35.27
C SER A 47 8.82 4.30 35.13
N PRO A 48 9.06 2.98 35.21
CA PRO A 48 7.97 2.01 35.32
C PRO A 48 7.06 2.34 36.51
N ASN A 49 5.74 2.28 36.31
CA ASN A 49 4.71 2.59 37.31
C ASN A 49 4.67 4.05 37.79
N GLU A 50 5.27 4.98 37.05
CA GLU A 50 5.12 6.41 37.34
C GLU A 50 3.66 6.84 37.19
N PRO A 51 3.06 7.50 38.21
CA PRO A 51 1.66 7.92 38.16
C PRO A 51 1.47 9.00 37.09
N ALA A 52 0.48 8.81 36.22
CA ALA A 52 0.07 9.79 35.22
C ALA A 52 -1.27 10.41 35.60
N LYS A 53 -1.42 11.72 35.39
CA LYS A 53 -2.69 12.42 35.56
C LYS A 53 -3.42 12.47 34.22
N VAL A 54 -4.68 12.03 34.20
CA VAL A 54 -5.57 12.23 33.06
C VAL A 54 -6.02 13.69 33.06
N LEU A 55 -5.70 14.42 31.99
CA LEU A 55 -6.10 15.82 31.82
C LEU A 55 -7.42 15.95 31.08
N ASP A 56 -7.62 15.11 30.06
CA ASP A 56 -8.81 15.11 29.21
C ASP A 56 -9.07 13.70 28.64
N ILE A 57 -10.33 13.42 28.25
CA ILE A 57 -10.75 12.19 27.60
C ILE A 57 -11.66 12.56 26.42
N GLU A 58 -11.18 12.28 25.21
CA GLU A 58 -11.93 12.52 23.98
C GLU A 58 -12.35 11.21 23.32
N VAL A 59 -13.60 11.14 22.85
CA VAL A 59 -14.11 10.02 22.04
C VAL A 59 -14.09 10.41 20.57
N ALA A 60 -13.10 9.91 19.83
CA ALA A 60 -13.00 10.14 18.39
C ALA A 60 -13.99 9.24 17.62
N GLN A 61 -15.04 9.84 17.06
CA GLN A 61 -15.90 9.15 16.10
C GLN A 61 -15.21 9.08 14.73
N ASN A 62 -15.00 7.86 14.22
CA ASN A 62 -14.38 7.62 12.93
C ASN A 62 -15.31 6.81 12.03
N GLU A 63 -15.33 7.14 10.75
CA GLU A 63 -16.05 6.39 9.72
C GLU A 63 -15.06 5.75 8.73
N THR A 64 -15.43 4.59 8.18
CA THR A 64 -14.64 3.94 7.14
C THR A 64 -14.70 4.76 5.85
N LYS A 65 -13.55 5.00 5.24
CA LYS A 65 -13.47 5.63 3.92
C LYS A 65 -13.43 4.54 2.85
N PRO A 66 -14.04 4.76 1.68
CA PRO A 66 -13.85 3.86 0.55
C PRO A 66 -12.36 3.78 0.19
N PRO A 67 -11.90 2.65 -0.39
CA PRO A 67 -10.52 2.52 -0.82
C PRO A 67 -10.09 3.67 -1.72
N ALA A 68 -8.88 4.20 -1.48
CA ALA A 68 -8.31 5.21 -2.35
C ALA A 68 -8.19 4.66 -3.78
N ARG A 69 -8.41 5.53 -4.78
CA ARG A 69 -8.19 5.14 -6.17
C ARG A 69 -6.71 4.89 -6.41
N PHE A 70 -6.41 4.06 -7.39
CA PHE A 70 -5.05 3.88 -7.84
C PHE A 70 -4.53 5.15 -8.51
N ASN A 71 -3.33 5.55 -8.17
CA ASN A 71 -2.43 6.32 -9.02
C ASN A 71 -1.39 5.37 -9.66
N GLU A 72 -0.57 5.89 -10.57
CA GLU A 72 0.46 5.09 -11.26
C GLU A 72 1.39 4.35 -10.31
N ALA A 73 1.90 5.02 -9.26
CA ALA A 73 2.79 4.39 -8.30
C ALA A 73 2.11 3.25 -7.54
N THR A 74 0.89 3.48 -7.05
CA THR A 74 0.11 2.45 -6.34
C THR A 74 -0.32 1.32 -7.26
N LEU A 75 -0.57 1.59 -8.55
CA LEU A 75 -0.88 0.56 -9.53
C LEU A 75 0.35 -0.28 -9.86
N LEU A 76 1.53 0.34 -10.03
CA LEU A 76 2.80 -0.35 -10.20
C LEU A 76 3.09 -1.26 -9.00
N SER A 77 2.93 -0.76 -7.77
CA SER A 77 3.08 -1.57 -6.56
C SER A 77 2.04 -2.70 -6.47
N ALA A 78 0.81 -2.48 -6.96
CA ALA A 78 -0.19 -3.53 -7.04
C ALA A 78 0.18 -4.61 -8.08
N MET A 79 0.75 -4.21 -9.23
CA MET A 79 1.26 -5.14 -10.24
C MET A 79 2.45 -5.95 -9.72
N GLU A 80 3.32 -5.35 -8.92
CA GLU A 80 4.42 -6.04 -8.20
C GLU A 80 3.89 -7.05 -7.19
N GLY A 81 2.92 -6.62 -6.40
CA GLY A 81 2.32 -7.42 -5.33
C GLY A 81 1.17 -8.32 -5.78
N ALA A 82 0.91 -8.47 -7.08
CA ALA A 82 -0.28 -9.16 -7.59
C ALA A 82 -0.43 -10.59 -7.08
N GLY A 83 0.69 -11.27 -6.79
CA GLY A 83 0.70 -12.60 -6.18
C GLY A 83 0.01 -12.66 -4.81
N LYS A 84 -0.07 -11.56 -4.05
CA LYS A 84 -0.74 -11.51 -2.74
C LYS A 84 -2.27 -11.69 -2.83
N LEU A 85 -2.84 -11.52 -4.01
CA LEU A 85 -4.27 -11.67 -4.25
C LEU A 85 -4.65 -13.08 -4.74
N VAL A 86 -3.66 -13.96 -4.87
CA VAL A 86 -3.83 -15.34 -5.33
C VAL A 86 -4.02 -16.24 -4.12
N GLU A 87 -5.07 -17.07 -4.16
CA GLU A 87 -5.41 -18.00 -3.06
C GLU A 87 -4.56 -19.28 -3.12
N ASP A 88 -4.10 -19.67 -4.30
CA ASP A 88 -3.21 -20.83 -4.50
C ASP A 88 -1.78 -20.54 -4.02
N GLU A 89 -1.31 -21.31 -3.05
CA GLU A 89 -0.01 -21.11 -2.41
C GLU A 89 1.18 -21.38 -3.35
N GLU A 90 1.05 -22.31 -4.30
CA GLU A 90 2.09 -22.64 -5.27
C GLU A 90 2.25 -21.50 -6.30
N LEU A 91 1.13 -20.98 -6.79
CA LEU A 91 1.10 -19.85 -7.71
C LEU A 91 1.51 -18.53 -7.03
N ARG A 92 1.12 -18.34 -5.76
CA ARG A 92 1.53 -17.20 -4.94
C ARG A 92 3.06 -17.15 -4.79
N GLU A 93 3.71 -18.28 -4.52
CA GLU A 93 5.16 -18.35 -4.38
C GLU A 93 5.86 -18.09 -5.72
N ALA A 94 5.33 -18.59 -6.84
CA ALA A 94 5.85 -18.32 -8.18
C ALA A 94 5.79 -16.82 -8.55
N MET A 95 4.79 -16.09 -8.05
CA MET A 95 4.61 -14.65 -8.28
C MET A 95 5.35 -13.75 -7.28
N ARG A 96 5.94 -14.31 -6.21
CA ARG A 96 6.42 -13.56 -5.04
C ARG A 96 7.50 -12.51 -5.35
N GLU A 97 8.38 -12.79 -6.30
CA GLU A 97 9.50 -11.90 -6.64
C GLU A 97 9.27 -11.02 -7.87
N LYS A 98 8.38 -11.43 -8.80
CA LYS A 98 8.23 -10.77 -10.11
C LYS A 98 6.87 -10.11 -10.32
N GLY A 99 5.83 -10.53 -9.60
CA GLY A 99 4.47 -10.05 -9.82
C GLY A 99 4.02 -10.20 -11.27
N LEU A 100 3.24 -9.23 -11.74
CA LEU A 100 2.76 -9.12 -13.12
C LEU A 100 3.74 -8.30 -13.98
N GLY A 101 4.44 -8.95 -14.90
CA GLY A 101 5.40 -8.30 -15.80
C GLY A 101 6.66 -7.77 -15.11
N THR A 102 7.55 -7.12 -15.87
CA THR A 102 8.79 -6.47 -15.39
C THR A 102 8.62 -4.95 -15.31
N PRO A 103 9.46 -4.21 -14.55
CA PRO A 103 9.31 -2.76 -14.39
C PRO A 103 9.15 -1.99 -15.71
N ALA A 104 9.93 -2.34 -16.74
CA ALA A 104 9.85 -1.71 -18.06
C ALA A 104 8.49 -1.97 -18.76
N THR A 105 8.00 -3.20 -18.68
CA THR A 105 6.72 -3.57 -19.33
C THR A 105 5.51 -3.01 -18.60
N ARG A 106 5.56 -2.84 -17.27
CA ARG A 106 4.41 -2.35 -16.49
C ARG A 106 4.10 -0.90 -16.80
N SER A 107 5.12 -0.04 -16.85
CA SER A 107 4.93 1.35 -17.27
C SER A 107 4.36 1.43 -18.70
N ALA A 108 4.88 0.61 -19.62
CA ALA A 108 4.36 0.55 -20.99
C ALA A 108 2.89 0.09 -21.06
N ILE A 109 2.49 -0.89 -20.24
CA ILE A 109 1.10 -1.35 -20.15
C ILE A 109 0.18 -0.23 -19.64
N ILE A 110 0.57 0.48 -18.60
CA ILE A 110 -0.22 1.59 -18.04
C ILE A 110 -0.41 2.68 -19.10
N GLU A 111 0.66 3.08 -19.80
CA GLU A 111 0.56 4.05 -20.89
C GLU A 111 -0.33 3.54 -22.04
N GLY A 112 -0.24 2.26 -22.39
CA GLY A 112 -1.12 1.64 -23.39
C GLY A 112 -2.60 1.72 -23.01
N LEU A 113 -2.94 1.40 -21.76
CA LEU A 113 -4.31 1.48 -21.26
C LEU A 113 -4.88 2.91 -21.30
N ILE A 114 -4.01 3.91 -21.09
CA ILE A 114 -4.37 5.33 -21.17
C ILE A 114 -4.54 5.76 -22.63
N HIS A 115 -3.56 5.42 -23.48
CA HIS A 115 -3.58 5.69 -24.92
C HIS A 115 -4.83 5.12 -25.59
N ASP A 116 -5.19 3.88 -25.26
CA ASP A 116 -6.34 3.19 -25.84
C ASP A 116 -7.68 3.63 -25.23
N GLY A 117 -7.65 4.53 -24.24
CA GLY A 117 -8.82 5.13 -23.63
C GLY A 117 -9.60 4.20 -22.70
N TYR A 118 -8.97 3.16 -22.16
CA TYR A 118 -9.58 2.31 -21.11
C TYR A 118 -9.50 2.95 -19.73
N VAL A 119 -8.46 3.76 -19.50
CA VAL A 119 -8.22 4.51 -18.28
C VAL A 119 -7.88 5.96 -18.63
N HIS A 120 -8.20 6.91 -17.77
CA HIS A 120 -7.74 8.29 -17.91
C HIS A 120 -7.19 8.84 -16.60
N ARG A 121 -6.35 9.87 -16.70
CA ARG A 121 -5.79 10.59 -15.56
C ARG A 121 -6.75 11.67 -15.09
N GLN A 122 -7.10 11.67 -13.81
CA GLN A 122 -7.78 12.76 -13.13
C GLN A 122 -6.90 13.24 -11.97
N GLY A 123 -6.15 14.31 -12.20
CA GLY A 123 -5.09 14.72 -11.27
C GLY A 123 -4.03 13.62 -11.16
N ARG A 124 -3.85 13.07 -9.95
CA ARG A 124 -2.91 11.95 -9.70
C ARG A 124 -3.58 10.58 -9.84
N GLU A 125 -4.90 10.52 -9.95
CA GLU A 125 -5.66 9.28 -9.94
C GLU A 125 -5.87 8.72 -11.35
N LEU A 126 -5.94 7.41 -11.44
CA LEU A 126 -6.30 6.65 -12.63
C LEU A 126 -7.76 6.20 -12.51
N ILE A 127 -8.57 6.54 -13.51
CA ILE A 127 -10.01 6.25 -13.51
C ILE A 127 -10.37 5.45 -14.76
N ALA A 128 -10.96 4.28 -14.54
CA ALA A 128 -11.52 3.45 -15.62
C ALA A 128 -12.62 4.21 -16.36
N THR A 129 -12.54 4.23 -17.68
CA THR A 129 -13.56 4.85 -18.52
C THR A 129 -14.76 3.90 -18.69
N ALA A 130 -15.86 4.42 -19.24
CA ALA A 130 -17.00 3.57 -19.63
C ALA A 130 -16.58 2.45 -20.59
N LYS A 131 -15.63 2.73 -21.50
CA LYS A 131 -15.05 1.74 -22.40
C LYS A 131 -14.32 0.63 -21.65
N GLY A 132 -13.47 0.98 -20.68
CA GLY A 132 -12.77 0.00 -19.83
C GLY A 132 -13.73 -0.87 -19.04
N LEU A 133 -14.74 -0.27 -18.42
CA LEU A 133 -15.76 -1.01 -17.66
C LEU A 133 -16.60 -1.93 -18.56
N ALA A 134 -16.98 -1.47 -19.74
CA ALA A 134 -17.73 -2.28 -20.70
C ALA A 134 -16.92 -3.50 -21.16
N LEU A 135 -15.63 -3.34 -21.44
CA LEU A 135 -14.74 -4.44 -21.82
C LEU A 135 -14.68 -5.51 -20.72
N ILE A 136 -14.42 -5.10 -19.47
CA ILE A 136 -14.37 -6.03 -18.34
C ILE A 136 -15.72 -6.73 -18.12
N THR A 137 -16.82 -6.00 -18.27
CA THR A 137 -18.17 -6.56 -18.15
C THR A 137 -18.43 -7.62 -19.22
N LEU A 138 -18.01 -7.35 -20.47
CA LEU A 138 -18.15 -8.29 -21.57
C LEU A 138 -17.30 -9.55 -21.36
N LEU A 139 -16.03 -9.39 -20.97
CA LEU A 139 -15.13 -10.53 -20.70
C LEU A 139 -15.67 -11.44 -19.59
N ARG A 140 -16.25 -10.85 -18.54
CA ARG A 140 -16.94 -11.61 -17.49
C ARG A 140 -18.20 -12.31 -18.03
N GLY A 141 -18.98 -11.61 -18.87
CA GLY A 141 -20.22 -12.14 -19.43
C GLY A 141 -20.03 -13.34 -20.37
N ILE A 142 -18.91 -13.38 -21.11
CA ILE A 142 -18.59 -14.51 -22.00
C ILE A 142 -17.86 -15.67 -21.30
N GLY A 143 -17.67 -15.59 -19.97
CA GLY A 143 -16.96 -16.61 -19.20
C GLY A 143 -15.43 -16.57 -19.34
N ALA A 144 -14.88 -15.51 -19.94
CA ALA A 144 -13.44 -15.28 -20.05
C ALA A 144 -12.90 -14.50 -18.83
N THR A 145 -13.39 -14.84 -17.62
CA THR A 145 -12.92 -14.28 -16.34
C THR A 145 -11.44 -14.54 -16.11
N GLU A 146 -10.96 -15.69 -16.59
CA GLU A 146 -9.55 -16.10 -16.61
C GLU A 146 -8.64 -15.05 -17.27
N LEU A 147 -9.08 -14.36 -18.33
CA LEU A 147 -8.27 -13.33 -19.01
C LEU A 147 -8.14 -12.04 -18.20
N CYS A 148 -8.99 -11.86 -17.20
CA CYS A 148 -8.95 -10.70 -16.30
C CYS A 148 -8.23 -11.02 -14.98
N SER A 149 -7.81 -12.28 -14.78
CA SER A 149 -7.13 -12.69 -13.56
C SER A 149 -5.61 -12.47 -13.68
N PRO A 150 -4.95 -12.00 -12.61
CA PRO A 150 -3.49 -11.92 -12.57
C PRO A 150 -2.83 -13.31 -12.63
N GLU A 151 -3.59 -14.36 -12.31
CA GLU A 151 -3.15 -15.76 -12.25
C GLU A 151 -2.78 -16.32 -13.64
N MET A 152 -3.69 -16.19 -14.61
CA MET A 152 -3.46 -16.66 -15.98
C MET A 152 -2.34 -15.90 -16.69
N THR A 153 -2.23 -14.60 -16.44
CA THR A 153 -1.18 -13.77 -17.06
C THR A 153 0.21 -14.19 -16.58
N HIS A 154 0.35 -14.69 -15.34
CA HIS A 154 1.62 -15.24 -14.86
C HIS A 154 2.00 -16.54 -15.58
N GLN A 155 1.02 -17.43 -15.79
CA GLN A 155 1.20 -18.75 -16.40
C GLN A 155 1.65 -18.68 -17.87
N GLU A 156 1.25 -17.65 -18.62
CA GLU A 156 1.71 -17.43 -20.00
C GLU A 156 3.14 -16.88 -20.09
N VAL A 157 3.55 -16.03 -19.14
CA VAL A 157 4.89 -15.42 -19.11
C VAL A 157 5.97 -16.41 -18.65
N HIS A 158 5.57 -17.45 -17.90
CA HIS A 158 6.47 -18.51 -17.42
C HIS A 158 5.96 -19.89 -17.87
N PRO A 159 6.25 -20.32 -19.12
CA PRO A 159 5.89 -21.66 -19.55
C PRO A 159 6.56 -22.68 -18.63
N ARG A 160 5.78 -23.66 -18.14
CA ARG A 160 6.33 -24.81 -17.41
C ARG A 160 7.46 -25.39 -18.25
N ASN A 161 8.69 -25.39 -17.72
CA ASN A 161 9.77 -26.20 -18.27
C ASN A 161 9.23 -27.64 -18.38
N ARG A 162 9.07 -28.12 -19.61
CA ARG A 162 8.88 -29.54 -19.92
C ARG A 162 10.16 -30.30 -19.68
#